data_AF-A2AVZ9-F1
#
_entry.id   AF-A2AVZ9-F1
#
_cell.length_a   1.000
_cell.length_b   1.000
_cell.length_c   1.000
_cell.angle_alpha   90.00
_cell.angle_beta   90.00
_cell.angle_gamma   90.00
#
_symmetry.space_group_name_H-M   'P 1'
#
loop_
_entity.id
_entity.type
_entity.pdbx_description
1 polymer ?
#
loop_
_entity_poly.entity_id
_entity_poly.type
_entity_poly.pdbx_seq_one_letter_code
_entity_poly.pdbx_strand_id
1 'polypeptide(L)'
;MASKGLPLYLATLLTGLLECIGFAGVLFGWTSLLFVFKAENYFSEPCEQDCLLQSNVTGPSDLKAQDEKFSLIFTLASFMNNFMTFPTGYIFDRFKTTVARLIAIFFYTCATIIIAFTSANTAMLLFLAMPMLAVGGILFLITNLQIGNLFGKHRSTIITLYNGAFDSSSAVFLVIKLLYEQGISLRSSFIFMSVCSVWHIARTFLLMPKGHIPYPLPPNYSYGLCSRFGASKKENKAAEHETKELRSKECLPPKEENSGPEQQQQQEQQQQQQQQQEQHEQHSFRRCALSRRFILHVVWLSIIQLWHYLFIGTLNSLLTKLSGGDKVEVSAYTNAFAITQFFGVLCAPWNGLLMDRLKQKYQKAAKRTGSSSEAVALCSMVPSLALTSLLSLGFALCASIPVMQLQYATFILQVVSRSFLYGCNAAFLTLAFPSEHFGKLFGLVMALSAIVSLLQFPLFKVSPESNAVYVSMGLAIFLTLVHPFLVYRECRAEKTKSSVDA
;
A
#
# COMPACT_ATOMS: atom_id res chain seq x y z
N MET A 1 3.23 26.64 -19.30
CA MET A 1 3.68 25.44 -20.05
C MET A 1 2.91 24.15 -19.68
N ALA A 2 1.62 24.19 -19.31
CA ALA A 2 0.93 23.06 -18.66
C ALA A 2 -0.15 22.31 -19.48
N SER A 3 -0.24 22.47 -20.81
CA SER A 3 -1.43 21.98 -21.56
C SER A 3 -1.26 20.63 -22.28
N LYS A 4 -0.07 20.25 -22.78
CA LYS A 4 0.03 19.10 -23.71
C LYS A 4 0.00 17.70 -23.07
N GLY A 5 0.16 17.58 -21.75
CA GLY A 5 0.19 16.27 -21.06
C GLY A 5 -1.03 15.97 -20.18
N LEU A 6 -1.88 16.96 -19.90
CA LEU A 6 -2.95 16.83 -18.89
C LEU A 6 -3.97 15.71 -19.21
N PRO A 7 -4.45 15.54 -20.47
CA PRO A 7 -5.38 14.45 -20.79
C PRO A 7 -4.77 13.07 -20.56
N LEU A 8 -3.50 12.87 -20.93
CA LEU A 8 -2.78 11.62 -20.67
C LEU A 8 -2.63 11.38 -19.17
N TYR A 9 -2.27 12.40 -18.39
CA TYR A 9 -2.07 12.25 -16.95
C TYR A 9 -3.38 11.89 -16.25
N LEU A 10 -4.49 12.50 -16.67
CA LEU A 10 -5.83 12.17 -16.18
C LEU A 10 -6.25 10.75 -16.59
N ALA A 11 -6.00 10.34 -17.82
CA ALA A 11 -6.29 8.98 -18.27
C ALA A 11 -5.48 7.93 -17.49
N THR A 12 -4.18 8.17 -17.29
CA THR A 12 -3.31 7.29 -16.49
C THR A 12 -3.79 7.20 -15.05
N LEU A 13 -4.21 8.34 -14.46
CA LEU A 13 -4.79 8.39 -13.11
C LEU A 13 -6.08 7.56 -13.03
N LEU A 14 -7.09 7.89 -13.83
CA LEU A 14 -8.42 7.27 -13.79
C LEU A 14 -8.36 5.76 -14.05
N THR A 15 -7.62 5.33 -15.08
CA THR A 15 -7.45 3.90 -15.38
C THR A 15 -6.68 3.17 -14.29
N GLY A 16 -5.76 3.84 -13.61
CA GLY A 16 -5.06 3.28 -12.46
C GLY A 16 -5.97 3.13 -11.25
N LEU A 17 -6.86 4.10 -11.00
CA LEU A 17 -7.83 4.00 -9.91
C LEU A 17 -8.80 2.85 -10.15
N LEU A 18 -9.28 2.68 -11.38
CA LEU A 18 -10.09 1.52 -11.76
C LEU A 18 -9.33 0.20 -11.58
N GLU A 19 -8.05 0.15 -11.95
CA GLU A 19 -7.20 -1.02 -11.70
C GLU A 19 -7.05 -1.31 -10.20
N CYS A 20 -6.82 -0.29 -9.37
CA CYS A 20 -6.70 -0.49 -7.93
C CYS A 20 -8.02 -0.92 -7.28
N ILE A 21 -9.15 -0.29 -7.63
CA ILE A 21 -10.49 -0.66 -7.13
C ILE A 21 -10.85 -2.07 -7.59
N GLY A 22 -10.62 -2.42 -8.84
CA GLY A 22 -11.04 -3.73 -9.37
C GLY A 22 -10.18 -4.90 -8.90
N PHE A 23 -8.89 -4.69 -8.60
CA PHE A 23 -7.95 -5.81 -8.55
C PHE A 23 -6.90 -5.76 -7.43
N ALA A 24 -6.52 -4.59 -6.92
CA ALA A 24 -5.30 -4.52 -6.13
C ALA A 24 -5.45 -5.03 -4.69
N GLY A 25 -6.56 -4.71 -4.01
CA GLY A 25 -6.75 -5.02 -2.58
C GLY A 25 -7.87 -6.03 -2.30
N VAL A 26 -8.26 -6.84 -3.29
CA VAL A 26 -9.41 -7.77 -3.19
C VAL A 26 -9.31 -8.73 -2.01
N LEU A 27 -8.09 -9.15 -1.63
CA LEU A 27 -7.83 -10.02 -0.47
C LEU A 27 -8.56 -9.54 0.79
N PHE A 28 -8.67 -8.23 0.98
CA PHE A 28 -9.23 -7.67 2.21
C PHE A 28 -10.76 -7.69 2.27
N GLY A 29 -11.42 -8.12 1.19
CA GLY A 29 -12.81 -8.57 1.20
C GLY A 29 -12.96 -10.03 1.63
N TRP A 30 -11.93 -10.61 2.24
CA TRP A 30 -11.86 -12.01 2.68
C TRP A 30 -13.12 -12.49 3.40
N THR A 31 -13.72 -11.65 4.25
CA THR A 31 -14.92 -12.01 5.01
C THR A 31 -16.10 -12.39 4.12
N SER A 32 -16.24 -11.73 2.96
CA SER A 32 -17.27 -12.04 1.96
C SER A 32 -16.96 -13.33 1.20
N LEU A 33 -15.69 -13.51 0.79
CA LEU A 33 -15.27 -14.71 0.06
C LEU A 33 -15.30 -15.97 0.96
N LEU A 34 -14.92 -15.82 2.23
CA LEU A 34 -14.97 -16.88 3.24
C LEU A 34 -16.39 -17.43 3.41
N PHE A 35 -17.41 -16.56 3.37
CA PHE A 35 -18.81 -16.99 3.38
C PHE A 35 -19.13 -17.93 2.22
N VAL A 36 -18.65 -17.61 1.01
CA VAL A 36 -18.86 -18.45 -0.19
C VAL A 36 -18.10 -19.77 -0.09
N PHE A 37 -16.84 -19.76 0.36
CA PHE A 37 -16.08 -21.01 0.55
C PHE A 37 -16.73 -21.96 1.57
N LYS A 38 -17.28 -21.42 2.65
CA LYS A 38 -18.05 -22.22 3.62
C LYS A 38 -19.32 -22.80 2.99
N ALA A 39 -20.02 -22.02 2.14
CA ALA A 39 -21.21 -22.51 1.43
C ALA A 39 -20.89 -23.64 0.43
N GLU A 40 -19.70 -23.63 -0.16
CA GLU A 40 -19.18 -24.67 -1.07
C GLU A 40 -18.46 -25.83 -0.33
N ASN A 41 -18.60 -25.92 1.00
CA ASN A 41 -18.04 -26.99 1.85
C ASN A 41 -16.51 -27.14 1.80
N TYR A 42 -15.77 -26.05 1.59
CA TYR A 42 -14.31 -26.08 1.63
C TYR A 42 -13.81 -26.42 3.03
N PHE A 43 -12.87 -27.37 3.12
CA PHE A 43 -12.31 -27.89 4.38
C PHE A 43 -13.34 -28.50 5.35
N SER A 44 -14.58 -28.74 4.90
CA SER A 44 -15.52 -29.56 5.65
C SER A 44 -15.02 -31.01 5.58
N GLU A 45 -14.68 -31.60 6.72
CA GLU A 45 -14.40 -33.03 6.76
C GLU A 45 -15.73 -33.79 6.63
N PRO A 46 -15.84 -34.81 5.76
CA PRO A 46 -16.98 -35.69 5.79
C PRO A 46 -16.97 -36.37 7.17
N CYS A 47 -18.05 -36.22 7.96
CA CYS A 47 -18.23 -37.06 9.14
C CYS A 47 -18.18 -38.51 8.64
N GLU A 48 -17.10 -39.22 8.94
CA GLU A 48 -17.08 -40.67 8.80
C GLU A 48 -18.23 -41.22 9.66
N GLN A 49 -18.89 -42.26 9.17
CA GLN A 49 -20.16 -42.80 9.67
C GLN A 49 -20.19 -43.14 11.16
N ASP A 50 -19.07 -43.11 11.87
CA ASP A 50 -18.97 -43.24 13.32
C ASP A 50 -19.56 -42.03 14.10
N CYS A 51 -19.86 -40.90 13.44
CA CYS A 51 -20.58 -39.78 14.07
C CYS A 51 -22.05 -40.10 14.39
N LEU A 52 -22.68 -41.09 13.72
CA LEU A 52 -24.13 -41.32 13.81
C LEU A 52 -24.60 -41.99 15.12
N LEU A 53 -23.69 -42.46 15.96
CA LEU A 53 -24.02 -42.94 17.30
C LEU A 53 -23.74 -41.88 18.39
N GLN A 54 -22.87 -40.92 18.08
CA GLN A 54 -22.34 -39.82 18.90
C GLN A 54 -23.26 -38.63 19.21
N SER A 55 -23.71 -37.90 18.20
CA SER A 55 -24.24 -36.54 18.38
C SER A 55 -24.92 -36.00 17.12
N ASN A 56 -26.18 -35.58 17.26
CA ASN A 56 -26.96 -34.85 16.24
C ASN A 56 -26.50 -33.39 16.04
N VAL A 57 -25.22 -33.09 16.26
CA VAL A 57 -24.69 -31.73 16.23
C VAL A 57 -23.30 -31.79 15.62
N THR A 58 -23.10 -31.18 14.44
CA THR A 58 -21.78 -30.76 13.97
C THR A 58 -21.07 -30.08 15.13
N GLY A 59 -20.08 -30.75 15.72
CA GLY A 59 -19.51 -30.35 16.99
C GLY A 59 -18.82 -28.98 16.87
N PRO A 60 -18.77 -28.19 17.96
CA PRO A 60 -18.02 -26.94 17.99
C PRO A 60 -16.51 -27.11 17.66
N SER A 61 -15.98 -28.34 17.74
CA SER A 61 -14.62 -28.70 17.33
C SER A 61 -14.37 -28.57 15.83
N ASP A 62 -15.31 -29.02 15.00
CA ASP A 62 -15.10 -29.11 13.55
C ASP A 62 -15.17 -27.73 12.91
N LEU A 63 -16.11 -26.90 13.38
CA LEU A 63 -16.20 -25.48 12.98
C LEU A 63 -14.92 -24.73 13.34
N LYS A 64 -14.36 -25.00 14.52
CA LYS A 64 -13.11 -24.38 14.97
C LYS A 64 -11.92 -24.79 14.09
N ALA A 65 -11.80 -26.07 13.74
CA ALA A 65 -10.72 -26.56 12.88
C ALA A 65 -10.80 -25.97 11.45
N GLN A 66 -12.01 -25.86 10.91
CA GLN A 66 -12.26 -25.20 9.62
C GLN A 66 -11.86 -23.72 9.67
N ASP A 67 -12.28 -22.99 10.71
CA ASP A 67 -11.94 -21.58 10.89
C ASP A 67 -10.44 -21.35 11.11
N GLU A 68 -9.73 -22.27 11.76
CA GLU A 68 -8.28 -22.24 11.86
C GLU A 68 -7.59 -22.33 10.49
N LYS A 69 -8.03 -23.24 9.60
CA LYS A 69 -7.48 -23.38 8.24
C LYS A 69 -7.70 -22.09 7.44
N PHE A 70 -8.91 -21.52 7.48
CA PHE A 70 -9.22 -20.27 6.80
C PHE A 70 -8.46 -19.06 7.36
N SER A 71 -8.35 -18.95 8.68
CA SER A 71 -7.57 -17.91 9.35
C SER A 71 -6.08 -17.99 8.97
N LEU A 72 -5.54 -19.21 8.84
CA LEU A 72 -4.16 -19.42 8.39
C LEU A 72 -3.96 -19.00 6.94
N ILE A 73 -4.90 -19.30 6.03
CA ILE A 73 -4.84 -18.85 4.63
C ILE A 73 -4.80 -17.32 4.56
N PHE A 74 -5.70 -16.65 5.29
CA PHE A 74 -5.72 -15.18 5.34
C PHE A 74 -4.42 -14.62 5.95
N THR A 75 -3.91 -15.24 7.01
CA THR A 75 -2.65 -14.85 7.64
C THR A 75 -1.49 -14.96 6.65
N LEU A 76 -1.40 -16.08 5.93
CA LEU A 76 -0.34 -16.31 4.93
C LEU A 76 -0.44 -15.31 3.78
N ALA A 77 -1.65 -15.08 3.26
CA ALA A 77 -1.88 -14.16 2.16
C ALA A 77 -1.60 -12.69 2.55
N SER A 78 -2.06 -12.25 3.71
CA SER A 78 -1.79 -10.90 4.23
C SER A 78 -0.31 -10.70 4.61
N PHE A 79 0.37 -11.73 5.12
CA PHE A 79 1.82 -11.71 5.30
C PHE A 79 2.53 -11.54 3.95
N MET A 80 2.20 -12.37 2.97
CA MET A 80 2.82 -12.35 1.64
C MET A 80 2.57 -11.04 0.90
N ASN A 81 1.36 -10.45 1.01
CA ASN A 81 1.03 -9.11 0.51
C ASN A 81 2.09 -8.08 0.92
N ASN A 82 2.47 -8.06 2.20
CA ASN A 82 3.35 -7.03 2.71
C ASN A 82 4.83 -7.41 2.61
N PHE A 83 5.17 -8.66 2.92
CA PHE A 83 6.54 -9.16 2.86
C PHE A 83 7.11 -9.08 1.45
N MET A 84 6.34 -9.46 0.42
CA MET A 84 6.79 -9.40 -0.97
C MET A 84 6.93 -7.99 -1.51
N THR A 85 6.41 -6.96 -0.81
CA THR A 85 6.64 -5.54 -1.16
C THR A 85 8.12 -5.19 -1.16
N PHE A 86 8.96 -5.83 -0.33
CA PHE A 86 10.40 -5.54 -0.30
C PHE A 86 11.16 -6.08 -1.53
N PRO A 87 11.13 -7.40 -1.84
CA PRO A 87 11.73 -7.91 -3.07
C PRO A 87 11.17 -7.23 -4.33
N THR A 88 9.84 -7.04 -4.37
CA THR A 88 9.18 -6.47 -5.56
C THR A 88 9.41 -4.97 -5.68
N GLY A 89 9.56 -4.26 -4.56
CA GLY A 89 10.01 -2.86 -4.52
C GLY A 89 11.45 -2.69 -5.02
N TYR A 90 12.35 -3.63 -4.69
CA TYR A 90 13.69 -3.65 -5.28
C TYR A 90 13.64 -3.90 -6.79
N ILE A 91 12.82 -4.85 -7.25
CA ILE A 91 12.63 -5.13 -8.68
C ILE A 91 12.06 -3.89 -9.38
N PHE A 92 11.09 -3.22 -8.77
CA PHE A 92 10.50 -2.00 -9.28
C PHE A 92 11.58 -0.92 -9.46
N ASP A 93 12.36 -0.63 -8.42
CA ASP A 93 13.42 0.38 -8.44
C ASP A 93 14.52 0.07 -9.49
N ARG A 94 14.93 -1.21 -9.60
CA ARG A 94 16.03 -1.65 -10.48
C ARG A 94 15.60 -1.89 -11.93
N PHE A 95 14.58 -2.72 -12.13
CA PHE A 95 14.12 -3.20 -13.44
C PHE A 95 12.93 -2.41 -14.01
N LYS A 96 12.51 -1.35 -13.29
CA LYS A 96 11.51 -0.38 -13.71
C LYS A 96 10.07 -0.93 -13.74
N THR A 97 9.15 -0.03 -14.05
CA THR A 97 7.69 -0.23 -13.99
C THR A 97 7.20 -1.39 -14.86
N THR A 98 7.65 -1.52 -16.12
CA THR A 98 7.11 -2.56 -17.02
C THR A 98 7.38 -3.97 -16.49
N VAL A 99 8.59 -4.25 -16.01
CA VAL A 99 8.95 -5.58 -15.50
C VAL A 99 8.15 -5.90 -14.24
N ALA A 100 8.08 -4.96 -13.29
CA ALA A 100 7.28 -5.14 -12.08
C ALA A 100 5.80 -5.42 -12.39
N ARG A 101 5.22 -4.72 -13.39
CA ARG A 101 3.83 -4.93 -13.80
C ARG A 101 3.61 -6.29 -14.48
N LEU A 102 4.53 -6.77 -15.30
CA LEU A 102 4.41 -8.11 -15.89
C LEU A 102 4.44 -9.22 -14.82
N ILE A 103 5.30 -9.07 -13.81
CA ILE A 103 5.34 -9.97 -12.65
C ILE A 103 4.01 -9.92 -11.88
N ALA A 104 3.46 -8.72 -11.65
CA ALA A 104 2.17 -8.54 -11.00
C ALA A 104 1.05 -9.27 -11.74
N ILE A 105 0.96 -9.08 -13.06
CA ILE A 105 -0.05 -9.72 -13.92
C ILE A 105 0.10 -11.23 -13.89
N PHE A 106 1.32 -11.76 -13.94
CA PHE A 106 1.56 -13.21 -13.87
C PHE A 106 1.02 -13.79 -12.56
N PHE A 107 1.44 -13.25 -11.40
CA PHE A 107 0.98 -13.74 -10.11
C PHE A 107 -0.54 -13.63 -9.95
N TYR A 108 -1.12 -12.49 -10.34
CA TYR A 108 -2.55 -12.25 -10.23
C TYR A 108 -3.37 -13.23 -11.08
N THR A 109 -3.01 -13.39 -12.36
CA THR A 109 -3.72 -14.24 -13.31
C THR A 109 -3.61 -15.72 -12.93
N CYS A 110 -2.42 -16.17 -12.52
CA CYS A 110 -2.23 -17.54 -12.06
C CYS A 110 -3.09 -17.81 -10.81
N ALA A 111 -3.16 -16.87 -9.88
CA ALA A 111 -3.99 -17.02 -8.69
C ALA A 111 -5.48 -17.11 -9.02
N THR A 112 -6.01 -16.21 -9.87
CA THR A 112 -7.43 -16.23 -10.25
C THR A 112 -7.80 -17.49 -11.02
N ILE A 113 -6.91 -18.01 -11.88
CA ILE A 113 -7.11 -19.29 -12.57
C ILE A 113 -7.12 -20.45 -11.55
N ILE A 114 -6.16 -20.52 -10.63
CA ILE A 114 -6.13 -21.60 -9.62
C ILE A 114 -7.43 -21.57 -8.80
N ILE A 115 -7.87 -20.41 -8.32
CA ILE A 115 -9.12 -20.28 -7.54
C ILE A 115 -10.33 -20.71 -8.38
N ALA A 116 -10.40 -20.33 -9.66
CA ALA A 116 -11.51 -20.69 -10.54
C ALA A 116 -11.70 -22.20 -10.70
N PHE A 117 -10.62 -22.98 -10.64
CA PHE A 117 -10.65 -24.44 -10.81
C PHE A 117 -10.49 -25.21 -9.50
N THR A 118 -10.35 -24.53 -8.36
CA THR A 118 -10.31 -25.18 -7.05
C THR A 118 -11.71 -25.66 -6.67
N SER A 119 -11.79 -26.80 -5.99
CA SER A 119 -13.02 -27.34 -5.36
C SER A 119 -12.74 -27.73 -3.91
N ALA A 120 -13.76 -28.19 -3.17
CA ALA A 120 -13.59 -28.69 -1.80
C ALA A 120 -12.49 -29.76 -1.67
N ASN A 121 -12.37 -30.66 -2.66
CA ASN A 121 -11.35 -31.73 -2.68
C ASN A 121 -9.92 -31.19 -2.89
N THR A 122 -9.77 -30.02 -3.50
CA THR A 122 -8.48 -29.40 -3.79
C THR A 122 -8.27 -28.12 -2.99
N ALA A 123 -9.02 -27.92 -1.89
CA ALA A 123 -9.04 -26.69 -1.11
C ALA A 123 -7.65 -26.25 -0.62
N MET A 124 -6.71 -27.19 -0.47
CA MET A 124 -5.31 -26.91 -0.15
C MET A 124 -4.62 -25.96 -1.15
N LEU A 125 -5.06 -25.90 -2.40
CA LEU A 125 -4.53 -24.95 -3.40
C LEU A 125 -4.78 -23.49 -3.00
N LEU A 126 -5.75 -23.20 -2.13
CA LEU A 126 -5.98 -21.85 -1.62
C LEU A 126 -4.79 -21.31 -0.82
N PHE A 127 -4.00 -22.17 -0.18
CA PHE A 127 -2.75 -21.76 0.49
C PHE A 127 -1.69 -21.22 -0.49
N LEU A 128 -1.75 -21.61 -1.76
CA LEU A 128 -0.90 -21.06 -2.81
C LEU A 128 -1.56 -19.87 -3.51
N ALA A 129 -2.82 -20.01 -3.89
CA ALA A 129 -3.50 -19.03 -4.72
C ALA A 129 -3.75 -17.70 -4.00
N MET A 130 -4.18 -17.72 -2.74
CA MET A 130 -4.50 -16.48 -2.00
C MET A 130 -3.25 -15.61 -1.78
N PRO A 131 -2.08 -16.16 -1.39
CA PRO A 131 -0.83 -15.40 -1.40
C PRO A 131 -0.43 -14.84 -2.76
N MET A 132 -0.51 -15.63 -3.83
CA MET A 132 -0.19 -15.15 -5.18
C MET A 132 -1.09 -13.99 -5.61
N LEU A 133 -2.39 -14.08 -5.30
CA LEU A 133 -3.36 -13.00 -5.56
C LEU A 133 -2.96 -11.72 -4.83
N ALA A 134 -2.59 -11.85 -3.56
CA ALA A 134 -2.19 -10.72 -2.72
C ALA A 134 -0.90 -10.06 -3.22
N VAL A 135 0.10 -10.85 -3.64
CA VAL A 135 1.33 -10.36 -4.23
C VAL A 135 1.04 -9.61 -5.54
N GLY A 136 0.29 -10.21 -6.47
CA GLY A 136 -0.08 -9.52 -7.71
C GLY A 136 -0.81 -8.19 -7.45
N GLY A 137 -1.74 -8.20 -6.49
CA GLY A 137 -2.54 -7.04 -6.11
C GLY A 137 -1.71 -5.88 -5.54
N ILE A 138 -0.80 -6.14 -4.59
CA ILE A 138 0.04 -5.09 -4.01
C ILE A 138 1.01 -4.47 -5.04
N LEU A 139 1.53 -5.25 -6.00
CA LEU A 139 2.37 -4.68 -7.06
C LEU A 139 1.58 -3.72 -7.97
N PHE A 140 0.28 -3.97 -8.21
CA PHE A 140 -0.55 -2.99 -8.91
C PHE A 140 -0.63 -1.68 -8.15
N LEU A 141 -0.76 -1.70 -6.82
CA LEU A 141 -0.71 -0.48 -6.02
C LEU A 141 0.64 0.22 -6.15
N ILE A 142 1.74 -0.47 -5.83
CA ILE A 142 3.10 0.12 -5.81
C ILE A 142 3.43 0.79 -7.15
N THR A 143 3.16 0.10 -8.25
CA THR A 143 3.44 0.63 -9.60
C THR A 143 2.58 1.83 -9.97
N ASN A 144 1.40 2.00 -9.36
CA ASN A 144 0.53 3.15 -9.57
C ASN A 144 0.86 4.33 -8.63
N LEU A 145 1.46 4.12 -7.45
CA LEU A 145 1.77 5.21 -6.51
C LEU A 145 2.68 6.30 -7.13
N GLN A 146 3.58 5.94 -8.06
CA GLN A 146 4.44 6.89 -8.76
C GLN A 146 3.66 7.93 -9.58
N ILE A 147 2.40 7.66 -9.95
CA ILE A 147 1.53 8.59 -10.69
C ILE A 147 1.31 9.87 -9.88
N GLY A 148 1.40 9.82 -8.55
CA GLY A 148 1.37 11.01 -7.70
C GLY A 148 2.46 12.03 -8.05
N ASN A 149 3.61 11.60 -8.59
CA ASN A 149 4.69 12.49 -9.02
C ASN A 149 4.24 13.42 -10.17
N LEU A 150 3.23 13.02 -10.96
CA LEU A 150 2.69 13.82 -12.06
C LEU A 150 1.90 15.05 -11.58
N PHE A 151 1.41 15.03 -10.34
CA PHE A 151 0.48 16.03 -9.82
C PHE A 151 1.11 17.02 -8.84
N GLY A 152 2.45 17.06 -8.73
CA GLY A 152 3.20 18.12 -8.04
C GLY A 152 2.63 18.51 -6.66
N LYS A 153 1.92 19.65 -6.60
CA LYS A 153 1.29 20.20 -5.39
C LYS A 153 0.21 19.32 -4.73
N HIS A 154 -0.30 18.31 -5.44
CA HIS A 154 -1.31 17.35 -4.98
C HIS A 154 -0.76 15.93 -4.89
N ARG A 155 0.57 15.78 -4.85
CA ARG A 155 1.25 14.47 -4.87
C ARG A 155 0.77 13.58 -3.75
N SER A 156 0.70 14.07 -2.51
CA SER A 156 0.24 13.25 -1.38
C SER A 156 -1.22 12.87 -1.53
N THR A 157 -2.09 13.80 -1.96
CA THR A 157 -3.51 13.52 -2.23
C THR A 157 -3.70 12.39 -3.25
N ILE A 158 -2.93 12.36 -4.34
CA ILE A 158 -3.04 11.30 -5.35
C ILE A 158 -2.51 9.95 -4.83
N ILE A 159 -1.39 9.97 -4.10
CA ILE A 159 -0.84 8.76 -3.46
C ILE A 159 -1.83 8.16 -2.47
N THR A 160 -2.46 9.00 -1.63
CA THR A 160 -3.47 8.50 -0.68
C THR A 160 -4.74 8.04 -1.38
N LEU A 161 -5.17 8.71 -2.46
CA LEU A 161 -6.29 8.25 -3.28
C LEU A 161 -6.07 6.84 -3.84
N TYR A 162 -4.85 6.52 -4.31
CA TYR A 162 -4.52 5.16 -4.74
C TYR A 162 -4.57 4.12 -3.60
N ASN A 163 -4.13 4.48 -2.40
CA ASN A 163 -4.26 3.59 -1.23
C ASN A 163 -5.74 3.39 -0.86
N GLY A 164 -6.56 4.44 -0.93
CA GLY A 164 -8.00 4.31 -0.73
C GLY A 164 -8.67 3.43 -1.79
N ALA A 165 -8.27 3.57 -3.05
CA ALA A 165 -8.72 2.70 -4.14
C ALA A 165 -8.35 1.23 -3.90
N PHE A 166 -7.14 0.96 -3.38
CA PHE A 166 -6.74 -0.38 -2.96
C PHE A 166 -7.62 -0.91 -1.83
N ASP A 167 -7.90 -0.11 -0.79
CA ASP A 167 -8.75 -0.54 0.32
C ASP A 167 -10.21 -0.81 -0.14
N SER A 168 -10.74 0.02 -1.04
CA SER A 168 -12.05 -0.16 -1.67
C SER A 168 -12.19 -1.43 -2.50
N SER A 169 -11.06 -2.02 -2.92
CA SER A 169 -11.06 -3.24 -3.74
C SER A 169 -11.61 -4.47 -3.03
N SER A 170 -11.63 -4.45 -1.70
CA SER A 170 -12.34 -5.46 -0.89
C SER A 170 -13.81 -5.65 -1.30
N ALA A 171 -14.48 -4.63 -1.83
CA ALA A 171 -15.85 -4.71 -2.30
C ALA A 171 -16.03 -5.68 -3.49
N VAL A 172 -14.96 -6.00 -4.23
CA VAL A 172 -15.03 -6.96 -5.35
C VAL A 172 -15.42 -8.34 -4.85
N PHE A 173 -14.90 -8.78 -3.70
CA PHE A 173 -15.30 -10.07 -3.13
C PHE A 173 -16.73 -10.05 -2.56
N LEU A 174 -17.25 -8.89 -2.17
CA LEU A 174 -18.68 -8.73 -1.89
C LEU A 174 -19.51 -8.90 -3.17
N VAL A 175 -19.11 -8.27 -4.27
CA VAL A 175 -19.79 -8.46 -5.56
C VAL A 175 -19.79 -9.94 -5.94
N ILE A 176 -18.68 -10.65 -5.79
CA ILE A 176 -18.61 -12.11 -6.02
C ILE A 176 -19.59 -12.86 -5.11
N LYS A 177 -19.65 -12.53 -3.82
CA LYS A 177 -20.62 -13.13 -2.87
C LYS A 177 -22.07 -12.90 -3.31
N LEU A 178 -22.43 -11.67 -3.66
CA LEU A 178 -23.79 -11.33 -4.08
C LEU A 178 -24.18 -12.01 -5.40
N LEU A 179 -23.26 -12.10 -6.35
CA LEU A 179 -23.47 -12.84 -7.60
C LEU A 179 -23.65 -14.35 -7.32
N TYR A 180 -22.88 -14.90 -6.38
CA TYR A 180 -23.01 -16.30 -5.95
C TYR A 180 -24.37 -16.59 -5.32
N GLU A 181 -24.86 -15.70 -4.45
CA GLU A 181 -26.20 -15.80 -3.86
C GLU A 181 -27.32 -15.72 -4.93
N GLN A 182 -27.05 -15.10 -6.08
CA GLN A 182 -27.94 -15.08 -7.25
C GLN A 182 -27.76 -16.27 -8.21
N GLY A 183 -26.90 -17.23 -7.88
CA GLY A 183 -26.69 -18.46 -8.66
C GLY A 183 -25.53 -18.42 -9.66
N ILE A 184 -24.73 -17.36 -9.70
CA ILE A 184 -23.52 -17.30 -10.53
C ILE A 184 -22.39 -18.04 -9.80
N SER A 185 -21.88 -19.10 -10.41
CA SER A 185 -20.84 -19.93 -9.78
C SER A 185 -19.54 -19.16 -9.51
N LEU A 186 -18.85 -19.52 -8.42
CA LEU A 186 -17.55 -18.95 -8.03
C LEU A 186 -16.53 -19.04 -9.17
N ARG A 187 -16.52 -20.17 -9.89
CA ARG A 187 -15.68 -20.40 -11.07
C ARG A 187 -15.87 -19.34 -12.15
N SER A 188 -17.10 -18.97 -12.46
CA SER A 188 -17.39 -17.96 -13.50
C SER A 188 -16.84 -16.59 -13.12
N SER A 189 -17.01 -16.19 -11.85
CA SER A 189 -16.50 -14.93 -11.32
C SER A 189 -14.97 -14.82 -11.40
N PHE A 190 -14.24 -15.89 -11.05
CA PHE A 190 -12.78 -15.89 -11.12
C PHE A 190 -12.22 -16.06 -12.54
N ILE A 191 -12.94 -16.72 -13.46
CA ILE A 191 -12.62 -16.70 -14.89
C ILE A 191 -12.74 -15.28 -15.44
N PHE A 192 -13.81 -14.55 -15.10
CA PHE A 192 -13.97 -13.15 -15.49
C PHE A 192 -12.80 -12.29 -15.00
N MET A 193 -12.43 -12.41 -13.72
CA MET A 193 -11.26 -11.73 -13.16
C MET A 193 -9.96 -12.08 -13.90
N SER A 194 -9.80 -13.33 -14.35
CA SER A 194 -8.62 -13.76 -15.12
C SER A 194 -8.59 -13.14 -16.52
N VAL A 195 -9.76 -12.98 -17.17
CA VAL A 195 -9.87 -12.31 -18.48
C VAL A 195 -9.53 -10.82 -18.38
N CYS A 196 -9.84 -10.18 -17.25
CA CYS A 196 -9.45 -8.79 -16.99
C CYS A 196 -7.91 -8.58 -17.01
N SER A 197 -7.10 -9.62 -16.94
CA SER A 197 -5.64 -9.50 -17.15
C SER A 197 -5.24 -8.93 -18.50
N VAL A 198 -6.08 -9.09 -19.53
CA VAL A 198 -5.87 -8.43 -20.85
C VAL A 198 -5.87 -6.91 -20.70
N TRP A 199 -6.75 -6.36 -19.85
CA TRP A 199 -6.78 -4.93 -19.53
C TRP A 199 -5.49 -4.47 -18.84
N HIS A 200 -4.97 -5.25 -17.90
CA HIS A 200 -3.71 -4.92 -17.21
C HIS A 200 -2.52 -4.90 -18.18
N ILE A 201 -2.46 -5.84 -19.12
CA ILE A 201 -1.44 -5.87 -20.19
C ILE A 201 -1.57 -4.62 -21.06
N ALA A 202 -2.77 -4.32 -21.56
CA ALA A 202 -3.02 -3.15 -22.41
C ALA A 202 -2.59 -1.85 -21.71
N ARG A 203 -3.02 -1.64 -20.45
CA ARG A 203 -2.64 -0.47 -19.65
C ARG A 203 -1.14 -0.37 -19.44
N THR A 204 -0.46 -1.49 -19.19
CA THR A 204 0.99 -1.54 -18.96
C THR A 204 1.78 -1.04 -20.16
N PHE A 205 1.38 -1.40 -21.38
CA PHE A 205 2.13 -1.03 -22.59
C PHE A 205 1.67 0.29 -23.22
N LEU A 206 0.42 0.70 -23.01
CA LEU A 206 -0.16 1.88 -23.66
C LEU A 206 -0.10 3.14 -22.79
N LEU A 207 -0.38 3.02 -21.48
CA LEU A 207 -0.55 4.16 -20.59
C LEU A 207 0.60 4.30 -19.57
N MET A 208 1.16 3.19 -19.08
CA MET A 208 2.21 3.26 -18.06
C MET A 208 3.59 3.61 -18.65
N PRO A 209 4.43 4.35 -17.90
CA PRO A 209 5.81 4.58 -18.30
C PRO A 209 6.62 3.28 -18.28
N LYS A 210 7.60 3.16 -19.19
CA LYS A 210 8.56 2.04 -19.15
C LYS A 210 9.45 2.12 -17.90
N GLY A 211 9.88 3.34 -17.58
CA GLY A 211 10.73 3.71 -16.46
C GLY A 211 9.95 4.15 -15.21
N HIS A 212 10.64 4.84 -14.31
CA HIS A 212 10.02 5.57 -13.20
C HIS A 212 9.56 6.95 -13.65
N ILE A 213 8.52 7.48 -13.01
CA ILE A 213 8.16 8.89 -13.13
C ILE A 213 9.08 9.71 -12.21
N PRO A 214 9.98 10.55 -12.74
CA PRO A 214 10.88 11.36 -11.93
C PRO A 214 10.13 12.42 -11.11
N TYR A 215 10.71 12.82 -9.98
CA TYR A 215 10.22 13.92 -9.17
C TYR A 215 11.39 14.75 -8.62
N PRO A 216 11.47 16.07 -8.90
CA PRO A 216 10.55 16.88 -9.70
C PRO A 216 10.52 16.47 -11.19
N LEU A 217 9.43 16.82 -11.89
CA LEU A 217 9.26 16.50 -13.29
C LEU A 217 10.18 17.37 -14.18
N PRO A 218 10.97 16.77 -15.10
CA PRO A 218 11.72 17.50 -16.11
C PRO A 218 10.80 18.31 -17.04
N PRO A 219 11.27 19.45 -17.57
CA PRO A 219 10.56 20.14 -18.64
C PRO A 219 10.39 19.21 -19.85
N ASN A 220 9.19 19.17 -20.44
CA ASN A 220 8.80 18.33 -21.58
C ASN A 220 8.78 16.80 -21.34
N TYR A 221 8.62 16.34 -20.09
CA TYR A 221 8.42 14.92 -19.80
C TYR A 221 7.18 14.36 -20.53
N SER A 222 7.36 13.23 -21.24
CA SER A 222 6.31 12.49 -21.95
C SER A 222 6.54 10.98 -21.78
N TYR A 223 5.47 10.20 -21.72
CA TYR A 223 5.52 8.74 -21.55
C TYR A 223 4.35 8.05 -22.25
N GLY A 224 4.36 6.71 -22.25
CA GLY A 224 3.29 5.89 -22.84
C GLY A 224 3.12 6.12 -24.35
N LEU A 225 1.87 6.11 -24.80
CA LEU A 225 1.47 6.38 -26.19
C LEU A 225 2.08 7.66 -26.78
N CYS A 226 2.24 8.73 -25.99
CA CYS A 226 2.79 9.99 -26.47
C CYS A 226 4.29 9.92 -26.81
N SER A 227 5.07 9.06 -26.13
CA SER A 227 6.46 8.79 -26.50
C SER A 227 6.55 8.01 -27.81
N ARG A 228 5.63 7.05 -28.01
CA ARG A 228 5.64 6.16 -29.18
C ARG A 228 5.30 6.87 -30.50
N PHE A 229 4.45 7.90 -30.45
CA PHE A 229 4.09 8.70 -31.62
C PHE A 229 4.95 9.96 -31.79
N GLY A 230 5.65 10.42 -30.75
CA GLY A 230 6.47 11.64 -30.79
C GLY A 230 7.97 11.43 -31.08
N ALA A 231 8.51 10.22 -30.87
CA ALA A 231 9.94 9.96 -30.94
C ALA A 231 10.32 8.97 -32.06
N SER A 232 10.01 9.30 -33.30
CA SER A 232 10.54 8.55 -34.45
C SER A 232 11.96 8.98 -34.87
N LYS A 233 12.60 10.02 -34.30
CA LYS A 233 13.86 10.54 -34.87
C LYS A 233 14.96 11.10 -33.94
N LYS A 234 14.90 11.01 -32.60
CA LYS A 234 15.96 11.64 -31.76
C LYS A 234 16.63 10.82 -30.65
N GLU A 235 16.13 9.65 -30.25
CA GLU A 235 16.72 8.91 -29.12
C GLU A 235 17.87 7.95 -29.49
N ASN A 236 18.05 7.60 -30.77
CA ASN A 236 19.16 6.73 -31.22
C ASN A 236 20.46 7.49 -31.56
N LYS A 237 20.57 8.80 -31.28
CA LYS A 237 21.82 9.56 -31.54
C LYS A 237 22.44 10.24 -30.31
N ALA A 238 21.73 10.30 -29.18
CA ALA A 238 22.25 10.91 -27.95
C ALA A 238 23.02 9.90 -27.08
N ALA A 239 22.59 8.63 -27.05
CA ALA A 239 23.22 7.59 -26.22
C ALA A 239 24.58 7.09 -26.75
N GLU A 240 24.91 7.32 -28.03
CA GLU A 240 26.24 7.00 -28.58
C GLU A 240 27.25 8.16 -28.47
N HIS A 241 26.81 9.38 -28.17
CA HIS A 241 27.72 10.54 -28.08
C HIS A 241 28.30 10.72 -26.67
N GLU A 242 27.53 10.44 -25.61
CA GLU A 242 28.02 10.56 -24.22
C GLU A 242 28.98 9.44 -23.80
N THR A 243 28.94 8.27 -24.45
CA THR A 243 29.89 7.18 -24.14
C THR A 243 31.22 7.32 -24.90
N LYS A 244 31.31 8.19 -25.91
CA LYS A 244 32.55 8.51 -26.62
C LYS A 244 33.29 9.72 -26.07
N GLU A 245 32.60 10.69 -25.47
CA GLU A 245 33.26 11.88 -24.89
C GLU A 245 33.98 11.62 -23.56
N LEU A 246 33.65 10.55 -22.83
CA LEU A 246 34.38 10.17 -21.60
C LEU A 246 35.69 9.40 -21.86
N ARG A 247 36.00 9.01 -23.11
CA ARG A 247 37.14 8.14 -23.44
C ARG A 247 38.17 8.77 -24.40
N SER A 248 38.07 10.07 -24.67
CA SER A 248 38.97 10.76 -25.64
C SER A 248 39.59 12.07 -25.12
N LYS A 249 39.83 12.20 -23.82
CA LYS A 249 40.58 13.34 -23.22
C LYS A 249 41.94 12.95 -22.63
N GLU A 250 42.57 11.91 -23.15
CA GLU A 250 44.02 11.69 -22.96
C GLU A 250 44.79 12.22 -24.17
N CYS A 251 45.80 13.03 -23.89
CA CYS A 251 46.73 13.70 -24.81
C CYS A 251 46.20 14.92 -25.56
N LEU A 252 46.46 16.13 -25.01
CA LEU A 252 47.10 17.26 -25.70
C LEU A 252 47.59 18.28 -24.62
N PRO A 253 48.79 18.87 -24.75
CA PRO A 253 49.42 19.70 -23.72
C PRO A 253 48.84 21.13 -23.68
N PRO A 254 49.03 21.88 -22.58
CA PRO A 254 48.36 23.17 -22.40
C PRO A 254 49.04 24.25 -23.24
N LYS A 255 48.23 24.98 -24.02
CA LYS A 255 48.60 26.31 -24.50
C LYS A 255 48.09 27.34 -23.51
N GLU A 256 49.01 28.20 -23.08
CA GLU A 256 48.78 29.38 -22.26
C GLU A 256 47.95 30.44 -22.99
N GLU A 257 47.44 31.39 -22.19
CA GLU A 257 46.72 32.62 -22.55
C GLU A 257 45.21 32.49 -22.82
N ASN A 258 44.38 32.64 -21.78
CA ASN A 258 43.84 33.95 -21.39
C ASN A 258 43.02 33.81 -20.09
N SER A 259 43.44 34.50 -19.03
CA SER A 259 42.78 34.53 -17.72
C SER A 259 41.51 35.39 -17.77
N GLY A 260 40.37 34.73 -17.98
CA GLY A 260 39.01 35.27 -17.99
C GLY A 260 37.99 34.17 -17.66
N PRO A 261 36.66 34.43 -17.68
CA PRO A 261 35.59 33.83 -16.85
C PRO A 261 35.40 32.28 -16.83
N GLU A 262 36.25 31.50 -17.49
CA GLU A 262 36.22 30.03 -17.52
C GLU A 262 36.63 29.37 -16.20
N GLN A 263 37.53 29.99 -15.40
CA GLN A 263 37.89 29.46 -14.07
C GLN A 263 36.74 29.53 -13.05
N GLN A 264 35.85 30.53 -13.18
CA GLN A 264 34.66 30.65 -12.33
C GLN A 264 33.60 29.60 -12.67
N GLN A 265 33.40 29.29 -13.97
CA GLN A 265 32.50 28.22 -14.39
C GLN A 265 33.01 26.81 -14.04
N GLN A 266 34.32 26.58 -14.09
CA GLN A 266 34.90 25.29 -13.66
C GLN A 266 34.84 25.11 -12.14
N GLN A 267 35.02 26.17 -11.34
CA GLN A 267 34.81 26.13 -9.89
C GLN A 267 33.32 25.94 -9.52
N GLU A 268 32.39 26.59 -10.22
CA GLU A 268 30.95 26.37 -10.01
C GLU A 268 30.51 24.96 -10.41
N GLN A 269 31.07 24.39 -11.49
CA GLN A 269 30.80 23.00 -11.88
C GLN A 269 31.43 21.98 -10.91
N GLN A 270 32.63 22.23 -10.39
CA GLN A 270 33.24 21.38 -9.37
C GLN A 270 32.50 21.49 -8.02
N GLN A 271 32.04 22.68 -7.62
CA GLN A 271 31.19 22.84 -6.42
C GLN A 271 29.80 22.21 -6.60
N GLN A 272 29.21 22.26 -7.80
CA GLN A 272 27.96 21.56 -8.09
C GLN A 272 28.13 20.04 -8.13
N GLN A 273 29.25 19.53 -8.65
CA GLN A 273 29.58 18.10 -8.60
C GLN A 273 29.87 17.65 -7.16
N GLN A 274 30.61 18.42 -6.36
CA GLN A 274 30.81 18.13 -4.94
C GLN A 274 29.50 18.20 -4.15
N GLN A 275 28.62 19.19 -4.39
CA GLN A 275 27.30 19.24 -3.75
C GLN A 275 26.38 18.09 -4.17
N GLN A 276 26.42 17.65 -5.43
CA GLN A 276 25.68 16.47 -5.88
C GLN A 276 26.23 15.18 -5.27
N GLN A 277 27.55 15.07 -5.14
CA GLN A 277 28.21 13.89 -4.57
C GLN A 277 28.04 13.83 -3.04
N GLU A 278 28.06 14.96 -2.34
CA GLU A 278 27.72 15.09 -0.91
C GLU A 278 26.22 14.81 -0.64
N GLN A 279 25.31 15.27 -1.52
CA GLN A 279 23.90 14.88 -1.44
C GLN A 279 23.71 13.38 -1.70
N HIS A 280 24.49 12.78 -2.60
CA HIS A 280 24.41 11.35 -2.88
C HIS A 280 24.93 10.50 -1.71
N GLU A 281 25.99 10.93 -1.02
CA GLU A 281 26.51 10.27 0.19
C GLU A 281 25.63 10.50 1.43
N GLN A 282 25.03 11.68 1.61
CA GLN A 282 24.11 11.95 2.73
C GLN A 282 22.87 11.03 2.72
N HIS A 283 22.54 10.43 1.58
CA HIS A 283 21.29 9.71 1.35
C HIS A 283 21.44 8.21 1.07
N SER A 284 22.53 7.58 1.53
CA SER A 284 22.65 6.11 1.49
C SER A 284 21.43 5.41 2.12
N PHE A 285 20.86 4.44 1.39
CA PHE A 285 19.72 3.62 1.84
C PHE A 285 19.89 3.07 3.26
N ARG A 286 21.10 2.60 3.60
CA ARG A 286 21.38 2.03 4.93
C ARG A 286 21.20 3.06 6.04
N ARG A 287 21.60 4.30 5.79
CA ARG A 287 21.43 5.40 6.75
C ARG A 287 19.96 5.78 6.92
N CYS A 288 19.17 5.77 5.83
CA CYS A 288 17.72 5.99 5.89
C CYS A 288 17.02 4.87 6.68
N ALA A 289 17.32 3.60 6.38
CA ALA A 289 16.70 2.44 7.00
C ALA A 289 17.05 2.28 8.50
N LEU A 290 18.25 2.69 8.91
CA LEU A 290 18.68 2.67 10.31
C LEU A 290 18.38 3.97 11.06
N SER A 291 17.69 4.92 10.43
CA SER A 291 17.33 6.17 11.09
C SER A 291 16.28 5.93 12.18
N ARG A 292 16.41 6.66 13.31
CA ARG A 292 15.43 6.62 14.41
C ARG A 292 14.00 6.86 13.91
N ARG A 293 13.82 7.81 12.98
CA ARG A 293 12.55 8.13 12.34
C ARG A 293 11.94 6.93 11.64
N PHE A 294 12.74 6.25 10.82
CA PHE A 294 12.27 5.07 10.10
C PHE A 294 11.87 3.95 11.05
N ILE A 295 12.72 3.63 12.04
CA ILE A 295 12.45 2.56 13.01
C ILE A 295 11.16 2.83 13.79
N LEU A 296 10.95 4.06 14.28
CA LEU A 296 9.73 4.41 14.99
C LEU A 296 8.49 4.34 14.10
N HIS A 297 8.62 4.72 12.83
CA HIS A 297 7.52 4.62 11.85
C HIS A 297 7.18 3.16 11.54
N VAL A 298 8.18 2.27 11.47
CA VAL A 298 7.97 0.81 11.36
C VAL A 298 7.20 0.29 12.57
N VAL A 299 7.60 0.64 13.80
CA VAL A 299 6.89 0.22 15.02
C VAL A 299 5.45 0.72 15.01
N TRP A 300 5.24 2.00 14.67
CA TRP A 300 3.93 2.63 14.56
C TRP A 300 3.02 1.89 13.57
N LEU A 301 3.50 1.63 12.35
CA LEU A 301 2.74 0.91 11.33
C LEU A 301 2.44 -0.53 11.78
N SER A 302 3.44 -1.22 12.34
CA SER A 302 3.34 -2.64 12.70
C SER A 302 2.22 -2.90 13.71
N ILE A 303 2.13 -2.06 14.75
CA ILE A 303 1.10 -2.21 15.80
C ILE A 303 -0.29 -1.98 15.23
N ILE A 304 -0.48 -0.87 14.48
CA ILE A 304 -1.78 -0.52 13.93
C ILE A 304 -2.19 -1.53 12.85
N GLN A 305 -1.27 -1.98 12.00
CA GLN A 305 -1.52 -2.96 10.96
C GLN A 305 -1.95 -4.32 11.54
N LEU A 306 -1.23 -4.82 12.55
CA LEU A 306 -1.57 -6.07 13.23
C LEU A 306 -3.02 -6.04 13.74
N TRP A 307 -3.44 -4.91 14.33
CA TRP A 307 -4.81 -4.72 14.79
C TRP A 307 -5.84 -4.82 13.67
N HIS A 308 -5.61 -4.13 12.54
CA HIS A 308 -6.53 -4.18 11.40
C HIS A 308 -6.65 -5.59 10.83
N TYR A 309 -5.55 -6.35 10.77
CA TYR A 309 -5.56 -7.71 10.22
C TYR A 309 -6.25 -8.69 11.16
N LEU A 310 -5.97 -8.59 12.46
CA LEU A 310 -6.64 -9.39 13.48
C LEU A 310 -8.16 -9.18 13.43
N PHE A 311 -8.63 -7.93 13.31
CA PHE A 311 -10.06 -7.65 13.21
C PHE A 311 -10.69 -8.25 11.94
N ILE A 312 -10.08 -8.06 10.77
CA ILE A 312 -10.61 -8.62 9.50
C ILE A 312 -10.64 -10.15 9.56
N GLY A 313 -9.58 -10.76 10.09
CA GLY A 313 -9.47 -12.21 10.22
C GLY A 313 -10.48 -12.82 11.19
N THR A 314 -10.85 -12.10 12.26
CA THR A 314 -11.76 -12.60 13.30
C THR A 314 -13.21 -12.14 13.16
N LEU A 315 -13.52 -11.21 12.26
CA LEU A 315 -14.84 -10.56 12.18
C LEU A 315 -16.00 -11.55 12.05
N ASN A 316 -15.91 -12.56 11.16
CA ASN A 316 -16.98 -13.54 11.01
C ASN A 316 -17.22 -14.35 12.30
N SER A 317 -16.17 -14.69 13.07
CA SER A 317 -16.33 -15.36 14.37
C SER A 317 -17.02 -14.44 15.37
N LEU A 318 -16.56 -13.18 15.46
CA LEU A 318 -17.15 -12.17 16.32
C LEU A 318 -18.65 -11.98 16.02
N LEU A 319 -19.03 -11.82 14.75
CA LEU A 319 -20.42 -11.67 14.34
C LEU A 319 -21.25 -12.93 14.63
N THR A 320 -20.68 -14.12 14.40
CA THR A 320 -21.36 -15.40 14.70
C THR A 320 -21.67 -15.49 16.19
N LYS A 321 -20.73 -15.11 17.06
CA LYS A 321 -20.94 -15.09 18.50
C LYS A 321 -22.00 -14.07 18.92
N LEU A 322 -21.90 -12.84 18.42
CA LEU A 322 -22.80 -11.74 18.79
C LEU A 322 -24.24 -11.96 18.33
N SER A 323 -24.45 -12.67 17.21
CA SER A 323 -25.77 -13.01 16.65
C SER A 323 -26.36 -14.30 17.24
N GLY A 324 -25.64 -15.00 18.12
CA GLY A 324 -26.05 -16.32 18.59
C GLY A 324 -26.08 -17.39 17.47
N GLY A 325 -25.34 -17.19 16.38
CA GLY A 325 -25.25 -18.12 15.26
C GLY A 325 -26.24 -17.88 14.11
N ASP A 326 -27.01 -16.79 14.12
CA ASP A 326 -27.91 -16.47 13.01
C ASP A 326 -27.14 -16.10 11.72
N LYS A 327 -27.18 -17.02 10.75
CA LYS A 327 -26.52 -16.85 9.45
C LYS A 327 -27.05 -15.65 8.65
N VAL A 328 -28.32 -15.29 8.81
CA VAL A 328 -28.92 -14.15 8.10
C VAL A 328 -28.36 -12.85 8.65
N GLU A 329 -28.31 -12.71 9.98
CA GLU A 329 -27.73 -11.54 10.63
C GLU A 329 -26.22 -11.41 10.36
N VAL A 330 -25.47 -12.51 10.43
CA VAL A 330 -24.03 -12.52 10.08
C VAL A 330 -23.82 -12.09 8.62
N SER A 331 -24.63 -12.57 7.68
CA SER A 331 -24.54 -12.17 6.27
C SER A 331 -24.84 -10.67 6.11
N ALA A 332 -25.84 -10.14 6.81
CA ALA A 332 -26.19 -8.72 6.76
C ALA A 332 -25.05 -7.83 7.28
N TYR A 333 -24.44 -8.18 8.41
CA TYR A 333 -23.31 -7.43 8.96
C TYR A 333 -22.03 -7.57 8.14
N THR A 334 -21.78 -8.74 7.54
CA THR A 334 -20.66 -8.94 6.60
C THR A 334 -20.85 -8.11 5.33
N ASN A 335 -22.07 -8.04 4.80
CA ASN A 335 -22.40 -7.15 3.68
C ASN A 335 -22.21 -5.68 4.07
N ALA A 336 -22.67 -5.27 5.25
CA ALA A 336 -22.48 -3.90 5.75
C ALA A 336 -21.00 -3.54 5.88
N PHE A 337 -20.17 -4.42 6.45
CA PHE A 337 -18.74 -4.21 6.53
C PHE A 337 -18.13 -4.04 5.14
N ALA A 338 -18.42 -4.93 4.20
CA ALA A 338 -17.85 -4.83 2.86
C ALA A 338 -18.34 -3.60 2.08
N ILE A 339 -19.61 -3.18 2.25
CA ILE A 339 -20.12 -1.92 1.69
C ILE A 339 -19.36 -0.73 2.28
N THR A 340 -19.11 -0.70 3.60
CA THR A 340 -18.32 0.38 4.20
C THR A 340 -16.91 0.43 3.63
N GLN A 341 -16.28 -0.73 3.39
CA GLN A 341 -14.92 -0.77 2.82
C GLN A 341 -14.85 -0.16 1.41
N PHE A 342 -15.91 -0.28 0.60
CA PHE A 342 -15.98 0.36 -0.72
C PHE A 342 -15.76 1.88 -0.63
N PHE A 343 -16.14 2.53 0.47
CA PHE A 343 -15.98 3.97 0.64
C PHE A 343 -14.56 4.42 1.06
N GLY A 344 -13.60 3.49 1.23
CA GLY A 344 -12.21 3.83 1.56
C GLY A 344 -11.56 4.83 0.59
N VAL A 345 -11.86 4.71 -0.71
CA VAL A 345 -11.42 5.64 -1.76
C VAL A 345 -11.90 7.09 -1.54
N LEU A 346 -13.04 7.29 -0.86
CA LEU A 346 -13.53 8.63 -0.51
C LEU A 346 -12.88 9.16 0.76
N CYS A 347 -12.45 8.29 1.67
CA CYS A 347 -11.82 8.65 2.94
C CYS A 347 -10.33 8.99 2.78
N ALA A 348 -9.59 8.19 2.01
CA ALA A 348 -8.13 8.33 1.91
C ALA A 348 -7.62 9.68 1.39
N PRO A 349 -8.27 10.37 0.41
CA PRO A 349 -7.81 11.66 -0.09
C PRO A 349 -7.79 12.76 0.97
N TRP A 350 -8.65 12.68 2.01
CA TRP A 350 -8.67 13.66 3.08
C TRP A 350 -7.36 13.73 3.85
N ASN A 351 -6.73 12.57 4.06
CA ASN A 351 -5.42 12.49 4.69
C ASN A 351 -4.33 13.20 3.84
N GLY A 352 -4.27 12.88 2.55
CA GLY A 352 -3.31 13.49 1.62
C GLY A 352 -3.56 14.99 1.42
N LEU A 353 -4.82 15.41 1.38
CA LEU A 353 -5.21 16.82 1.29
C LEU A 353 -4.79 17.59 2.54
N LEU A 354 -4.94 17.00 3.73
CA LEU A 354 -4.45 17.57 4.98
C LEU A 354 -2.93 17.78 4.91
N MET A 355 -2.18 16.75 4.50
CA MET A 355 -0.73 16.84 4.37
C MET A 355 -0.29 17.88 3.33
N ASP A 356 -0.92 17.90 2.15
CA ASP A 356 -0.61 18.85 1.08
C ASP A 356 -0.89 20.31 1.50
N ARG A 357 -2.04 20.56 2.15
CA ARG A 357 -2.41 21.91 2.64
C ARG A 357 -1.45 22.37 3.75
N LEU A 358 -1.14 21.49 4.70
CA LEU A 358 -0.20 21.82 5.78
C LEU A 358 1.20 22.05 5.25
N LYS A 359 1.66 21.24 4.30
CA LYS A 359 2.95 21.42 3.64
C LYS A 359 3.02 22.78 2.96
N GLN A 360 1.99 23.17 2.20
CA GLN A 360 1.93 24.50 1.57
C GLN A 360 1.95 25.63 2.61
N LYS A 361 1.21 25.48 3.72
CA LYS A 361 1.18 26.45 4.82
C LYS A 361 2.56 26.61 5.46
N TYR A 362 3.22 25.51 5.81
CA TYR A 362 4.55 25.53 6.42
C TYR A 362 5.65 25.97 5.44
N GLN A 363 5.55 25.65 4.15
CA GLN A 363 6.45 26.18 3.12
C GLN A 363 6.36 27.71 3.02
N LYS A 364 5.14 28.27 3.05
CA LYS A 364 4.95 29.73 3.07
C LYS A 364 5.53 30.36 4.33
N ALA A 365 5.40 29.72 5.48
CA ALA A 365 5.99 30.20 6.74
C ALA A 365 7.52 30.11 6.71
N ALA A 366 8.08 29.00 6.22
CA ALA A 366 9.52 28.79 6.13
C ALA A 366 10.22 29.81 5.23
N LYS A 367 9.59 30.24 4.13
CA LYS A 367 10.08 31.36 3.31
C LYS A 367 10.23 32.68 4.08
N ARG A 368 9.52 32.84 5.19
CA ARG A 368 9.62 34.03 6.07
C ARG A 368 10.62 33.83 7.21
N THR A 369 10.76 32.60 7.71
CA THR A 369 11.54 32.29 8.92
C THR A 369 12.88 31.59 8.65
N GLY A 370 13.26 31.38 7.39
CA GLY A 370 14.49 30.66 7.02
C GLY A 370 14.47 29.16 7.32
N SER A 371 13.32 28.58 7.68
CA SER A 371 13.26 27.17 8.11
C SER A 371 13.56 26.17 7.00
N SER A 372 14.24 25.08 7.34
CA SER A 372 14.66 24.05 6.38
C SER A 372 13.47 23.34 5.71
N SER A 373 13.66 22.88 4.47
CA SER A 373 12.64 22.10 3.73
C SER A 373 12.28 20.80 4.47
N GLU A 374 13.23 20.21 5.20
CA GLU A 374 13.01 19.01 6.01
C GLU A 374 12.10 19.28 7.21
N ALA A 375 12.30 20.39 7.92
CA ALA A 375 11.42 20.81 9.02
C ALA A 375 9.98 21.01 8.53
N VAL A 376 9.81 21.60 7.35
CA VAL A 376 8.50 21.80 6.73
C VAL A 376 7.81 20.48 6.42
N ALA A 377 8.53 19.52 5.85
CA ALA A 377 8.01 18.19 5.58
C ALA A 377 7.55 17.52 6.89
N LEU A 378 8.43 17.43 7.89
CA LEU A 378 8.13 16.78 9.17
C LEU A 378 6.90 17.41 9.87
N CYS A 379 6.85 18.74 9.97
CA CYS A 379 5.71 19.41 10.60
C CYS A 379 4.39 19.21 9.85
N SER A 380 4.42 19.07 8.53
CA SER A 380 3.20 18.79 7.76
C SER A 380 2.62 17.39 7.99
N MET A 381 3.45 16.47 8.48
CA MET A 381 3.11 15.05 8.64
C MET A 381 2.58 14.72 10.04
N VAL A 382 3.00 15.47 11.07
CA VAL A 382 2.60 15.25 12.48
C VAL A 382 1.08 15.15 12.66
N PRO A 383 0.25 16.08 12.15
CA PRO A 383 -1.20 16.00 12.38
C PRO A 383 -1.84 14.78 11.69
N SER A 384 -1.31 14.37 10.54
CA SER A 384 -1.76 13.17 9.82
C SER A 384 -1.48 11.89 10.63
N LEU A 385 -0.26 11.77 11.17
CA LEU A 385 0.13 10.65 12.03
C LEU A 385 -0.72 10.59 13.32
N ALA A 386 -0.91 11.74 13.99
CA ALA A 386 -1.71 11.82 15.21
C ALA A 386 -3.17 11.45 14.96
N LEU A 387 -3.78 12.01 13.91
CA LEU A 387 -5.16 11.71 13.54
C LEU A 387 -5.35 10.23 13.21
N THR A 388 -4.38 9.62 12.51
CA THR A 388 -4.41 8.19 12.18
C THR A 388 -4.37 7.31 13.44
N SER A 389 -3.49 7.61 14.40
CA SER A 389 -3.43 6.91 15.68
C SER A 389 -4.72 7.07 16.49
N LEU A 390 -5.31 8.27 16.51
CA LEU A 390 -6.58 8.53 17.22
C LEU A 390 -7.76 7.78 16.59
N LEU A 391 -7.85 7.75 15.26
CA LEU A 391 -8.85 6.96 14.54
C LEU A 391 -8.71 5.47 14.83
N SER A 392 -7.47 4.97 14.84
CA SER A 392 -7.17 3.57 15.18
C SER A 392 -7.55 3.24 16.61
N LEU A 393 -7.33 4.16 17.56
CA LEU A 393 -7.72 4.00 18.95
C LEU A 393 -9.25 3.98 19.10
N GLY A 394 -9.96 4.91 18.45
CA GLY A 394 -11.43 4.92 18.44
C GLY A 394 -12.00 3.62 17.88
N PHE A 395 -11.45 3.14 16.76
CA PHE A 395 -11.79 1.84 16.20
C PHE A 395 -11.58 0.70 17.21
N ALA A 396 -10.42 0.64 17.89
CA ALA A 396 -10.14 -0.40 18.87
C ALA A 396 -11.10 -0.38 20.07
N LEU A 397 -11.45 0.81 20.56
CA LEU A 397 -12.41 0.98 21.65
C LEU A 397 -13.81 0.51 21.25
N CYS A 398 -14.29 0.89 20.06
CA CYS A 398 -15.60 0.45 19.57
C CYS A 398 -15.65 -1.07 19.34
N ALA A 399 -14.60 -1.66 18.77
CA ALA A 399 -14.52 -3.10 18.55
C ALA A 399 -14.48 -3.92 19.84
N SER A 400 -13.95 -3.36 20.94
CA SER A 400 -13.85 -4.03 22.24
C SER A 400 -15.20 -4.15 22.97
N ILE A 401 -16.21 -3.41 22.55
CA ILE A 401 -17.53 -3.41 23.18
C ILE A 401 -18.43 -4.41 22.42
N PRO A 402 -18.91 -5.49 23.07
CA PRO A 402 -19.63 -6.58 22.41
C PRO A 402 -21.12 -6.23 22.17
N VAL A 403 -21.37 -5.16 21.41
CA VAL A 403 -22.71 -4.71 21.02
C VAL A 403 -22.83 -4.76 19.51
N MET A 404 -23.84 -5.48 19.01
CA MET A 404 -24.03 -5.71 17.58
C MET A 404 -24.30 -4.40 16.81
N GLN A 405 -25.14 -3.53 17.35
CA GLN A 405 -25.47 -2.23 16.74
C GLN A 405 -24.25 -1.29 16.65
N LEU A 406 -23.33 -1.37 17.61
CA LEU A 406 -22.10 -0.56 17.61
C LEU A 406 -21.15 -0.96 16.48
N GLN A 407 -21.25 -2.19 15.96
CA GLN A 407 -20.35 -2.67 14.92
C GLN A 407 -20.45 -1.86 13.62
N TYR A 408 -21.59 -1.24 13.31
CA TYR A 408 -21.65 -0.30 12.18
C TYR A 408 -20.69 0.89 12.34
N ALA A 409 -20.59 1.45 13.55
CA ALA A 409 -19.63 2.51 13.84
C ALA A 409 -18.19 1.98 13.82
N THR A 410 -17.97 0.77 14.35
CA THR A 410 -16.68 0.07 14.27
C THR A 410 -16.22 -0.08 12.82
N PHE A 411 -17.11 -0.47 11.90
CA PHE A 411 -16.80 -0.64 10.48
C PHE A 411 -16.39 0.68 9.82
N ILE A 412 -17.15 1.76 10.06
CA ILE A 412 -16.83 3.09 9.54
C ILE A 412 -15.47 3.54 10.06
N LEU A 413 -15.24 3.44 11.37
CA LEU A 413 -13.97 3.82 11.98
C LEU A 413 -12.80 2.99 11.45
N GLN A 414 -12.99 1.68 11.27
CA GLN A 414 -11.99 0.78 10.72
C GLN A 414 -11.59 1.21 9.30
N VAL A 415 -12.55 1.52 8.43
CA VAL A 415 -12.28 1.90 7.03
C VAL A 415 -11.55 3.24 6.95
N VAL A 416 -12.00 4.23 7.73
CA VAL A 416 -11.36 5.56 7.78
C VAL A 416 -9.96 5.43 8.35
N SER A 417 -9.80 4.73 9.47
CA SER A 417 -8.50 4.46 10.12
C SER A 417 -7.52 3.79 9.16
N ARG A 418 -7.96 2.74 8.46
CA ARG A 418 -7.15 1.98 7.53
C ARG A 418 -6.70 2.79 6.31
N SER A 419 -7.64 3.53 5.73
CA SER A 419 -7.38 4.43 4.59
C SER A 419 -6.33 5.49 4.96
N PHE A 420 -6.42 6.01 6.18
CA PHE A 420 -5.47 6.96 6.73
C PHE A 420 -4.12 6.31 7.02
N LEU A 421 -4.08 5.10 7.56
CA LEU A 421 -2.86 4.35 7.87
C LEU A 421 -1.96 4.18 6.65
N TYR A 422 -2.47 3.54 5.59
CA TYR A 422 -1.65 3.23 4.42
C TYR A 422 -1.40 4.46 3.55
N GLY A 423 -2.41 5.35 3.42
CA GLY A 423 -2.23 6.65 2.77
C GLY A 423 -1.15 7.49 3.45
N CYS A 424 -1.20 7.61 4.78
CA CYS A 424 -0.20 8.32 5.56
C CYS A 424 1.16 7.63 5.47
N ASN A 425 1.24 6.30 5.50
CA ASN A 425 2.51 5.57 5.36
C ASN A 425 3.19 5.90 4.02
N ALA A 426 2.47 5.77 2.91
CA ALA A 426 3.01 6.07 1.59
C ALA A 426 3.42 7.55 1.47
N ALA A 427 2.54 8.47 1.88
CA ALA A 427 2.84 9.90 1.85
C ALA A 427 4.02 10.27 2.75
N PHE A 428 4.11 9.69 3.95
CA PHE A 428 5.20 9.89 4.89
C PHE A 428 6.55 9.52 4.25
N LEU A 429 6.63 8.33 3.67
CA LEU A 429 7.87 7.87 3.04
C LEU A 429 8.29 8.74 1.86
N THR A 430 7.33 9.25 1.07
CA THR A 430 7.65 10.16 -0.06
C THR A 430 8.09 11.57 0.36
N LEU A 431 7.82 11.98 1.60
CA LEU A 431 8.12 13.32 2.11
C LEU A 431 9.34 13.33 3.03
N ALA A 432 9.51 12.30 3.86
CA ALA A 432 10.60 12.21 4.84
C ALA A 432 11.88 11.60 4.28
N PHE A 433 11.82 10.89 3.14
CA PHE A 433 12.97 10.19 2.57
C PHE A 433 13.17 10.50 1.09
N PRO A 434 14.41 10.33 0.58
CA PRO A 434 14.73 10.51 -0.84
C PRO A 434 13.88 9.60 -1.73
N SER A 435 13.37 10.17 -2.82
CA SER A 435 12.49 9.45 -3.75
C SER A 435 13.18 8.28 -4.46
N GLU A 436 14.51 8.30 -4.59
CA GLU A 436 15.33 7.25 -5.21
C GLU A 436 15.31 5.92 -4.43
N HIS A 437 14.93 5.96 -3.16
CA HIS A 437 14.86 4.79 -2.29
C HIS A 437 13.44 4.47 -1.86
N PHE A 438 12.44 5.08 -2.51
CA PHE A 438 11.04 4.91 -2.13
C PHE A 438 10.60 3.45 -2.19
N GLY A 439 10.86 2.72 -3.29
CA GLY A 439 10.45 1.32 -3.43
C GLY A 439 11.07 0.44 -2.36
N LYS A 440 12.39 0.54 -2.14
CA LYS A 440 13.10 -0.19 -1.07
C LYS A 440 12.61 0.16 0.33
N LEU A 441 12.41 1.44 0.66
CA LEU A 441 11.99 1.87 2.00
C LEU A 441 10.53 1.50 2.26
N PHE A 442 9.63 1.75 1.30
CA PHE A 442 8.23 1.32 1.37
C PHE A 442 8.15 -0.19 1.53
N GLY A 443 8.88 -0.93 0.69
CA GLY A 443 9.02 -2.37 0.80
C GLY A 443 9.48 -2.84 2.17
N LEU A 444 10.55 -2.24 2.71
CA LEU A 444 11.14 -2.65 3.99
C LEU A 444 10.19 -2.38 5.15
N VAL A 445 9.52 -1.22 5.18
CA VAL A 445 8.51 -0.91 6.20
C VAL A 445 7.40 -1.95 6.17
N MET A 446 6.82 -2.22 4.99
CA MET A 446 5.73 -3.19 4.86
C MET A 446 6.20 -4.60 5.26
N ALA A 447 7.41 -5.02 4.85
CA ALA A 447 7.93 -6.35 5.16
C ALA A 447 8.19 -6.57 6.66
N LEU A 448 8.79 -5.59 7.34
CA LEU A 448 8.99 -5.67 8.79
C LEU A 448 7.65 -5.68 9.54
N SER A 449 6.70 -4.85 9.12
CA SER A 449 5.33 -4.87 9.67
C SER A 449 4.59 -6.18 9.38
N ALA A 450 4.87 -6.84 8.26
CA ALA A 450 4.32 -8.15 7.93
C ALA A 450 4.76 -9.22 8.95
N ILE A 451 6.04 -9.22 9.34
CA ILE A 451 6.57 -10.18 10.32
C ILE A 451 5.84 -10.02 11.65
N VAL A 452 5.65 -8.79 12.12
CA VAL A 452 4.86 -8.52 13.34
C VAL A 452 3.40 -8.96 13.15
N SER A 453 2.85 -8.78 11.96
CA SER A 453 1.47 -9.18 11.62
C SER A 453 1.25 -10.70 11.66
N LEU A 454 2.29 -11.54 11.64
CA LEU A 454 2.16 -12.99 11.84
C LEU A 454 1.61 -13.34 13.23
N LEU A 455 1.75 -12.43 14.21
CA LEU A 455 1.15 -12.59 15.54
C LEU A 455 -0.37 -12.65 15.51
N GLN A 456 -1.03 -12.28 14.41
CA GLN A 456 -2.49 -12.37 14.29
C GLN A 456 -3.00 -13.81 14.48
N PHE A 457 -2.27 -14.83 14.00
CA PHE A 457 -2.68 -16.23 14.10
C PHE A 457 -2.55 -16.82 15.52
N PRO A 458 -1.42 -16.68 16.24
CA PRO A 458 -1.37 -17.11 17.63
C PRO A 458 -2.35 -16.33 18.51
N LEU A 459 -2.55 -15.03 18.26
CA LEU A 459 -3.57 -14.24 18.96
C LEU A 459 -4.99 -14.78 18.70
N PHE A 460 -5.29 -15.18 17.46
CA PHE A 460 -6.53 -15.86 17.11
C PHE A 460 -6.71 -17.18 17.87
N LYS A 461 -5.65 -18.00 17.98
CA LYS A 461 -5.70 -19.28 18.70
C LYS A 461 -5.92 -19.15 20.20
N VAL A 462 -5.26 -18.17 20.84
CA VAL A 462 -5.32 -18.01 22.31
C VAL A 462 -6.74 -17.69 22.77
N SER A 463 -7.47 -16.86 22.02
CA SER A 463 -8.93 -16.81 22.11
C SER A 463 -9.47 -15.93 20.98
N PRO A 464 -10.25 -16.46 20.03
CA PRO A 464 -10.73 -15.69 18.88
C PRO A 464 -11.64 -14.52 19.29
N GLU A 465 -12.15 -14.53 20.53
CA GLU A 465 -13.23 -13.67 20.99
C GLU A 465 -13.03 -13.14 22.42
N SER A 466 -11.81 -13.27 22.98
CA SER A 466 -11.56 -12.74 24.32
C SER A 466 -11.44 -11.22 24.25
N ASN A 467 -12.30 -10.53 25.00
CA ASN A 467 -12.17 -9.10 25.27
C ASN A 467 -10.74 -8.72 25.71
N ALA A 468 -9.98 -9.62 26.33
CA ALA A 468 -8.60 -9.36 26.73
C ALA A 468 -7.66 -9.07 25.54
N VAL A 469 -7.84 -9.74 24.40
CA VAL A 469 -7.03 -9.49 23.20
C VAL A 469 -7.36 -8.10 22.64
N TYR A 470 -8.65 -7.78 22.57
CA TYR A 470 -9.14 -6.47 22.12
C TYR A 470 -8.62 -5.33 23.01
N VAL A 471 -8.70 -5.48 24.34
CA VAL A 471 -8.19 -4.51 25.31
C VAL A 471 -6.67 -4.35 25.21
N SER A 472 -5.93 -5.45 25.10
CA SER A 472 -4.46 -5.41 24.98
C SER A 472 -4.02 -4.70 23.71
N MET A 473 -4.72 -4.93 22.60
CA MET A 473 -4.47 -4.24 21.34
C MET A 473 -4.86 -2.75 21.42
N GLY A 474 -5.95 -2.41 22.11
CA GLY A 474 -6.32 -1.01 22.38
C GLY A 474 -5.21 -0.27 23.14
N LEU A 475 -4.60 -0.90 24.15
CA LEU A 475 -3.45 -0.34 24.87
C LEU A 475 -2.22 -0.19 23.97
N ALA A 476 -1.91 -1.20 23.15
CA ALA A 476 -0.80 -1.11 22.21
C ALA A 476 -1.00 0.05 21.20
N ILE A 477 -2.23 0.25 20.73
CA ILE A 477 -2.57 1.35 19.82
C ILE A 477 -2.46 2.70 20.51
N PHE A 478 -2.86 2.81 21.78
CA PHE A 478 -2.67 4.04 22.55
C PHE A 478 -1.19 4.46 22.58
N LEU A 479 -0.27 3.50 22.75
CA LEU A 479 1.19 3.77 22.73
C LEU A 479 1.69 4.27 21.37
N THR A 480 0.94 4.06 20.27
CA THR A 480 1.33 4.58 18.94
C THR A 480 1.31 6.11 18.87
N LEU A 481 0.62 6.79 19.79
CA LEU A 481 0.64 8.26 19.91
C LEU A 481 2.03 8.82 20.27
N VAL A 482 2.95 7.98 20.75
CA VAL A 482 4.34 8.37 20.98
C VAL A 482 5.04 8.76 19.67
N HIS A 483 4.74 8.09 18.55
CA HIS A 483 5.37 8.37 17.27
C HIS A 483 5.12 9.80 16.75
N PRO A 484 3.87 10.29 16.59
CA PRO A 484 3.62 11.67 16.17
C PRO A 484 4.21 12.69 17.14
N PHE A 485 4.24 12.39 18.45
CA PHE A 485 4.87 13.26 19.45
C PHE A 485 6.39 13.38 19.24
N LEU A 486 7.08 12.27 18.96
CA LEU A 486 8.52 12.29 18.69
C LEU A 486 8.85 13.01 17.38
N VAL A 487 8.09 12.78 16.31
CA VAL A 487 8.24 13.49 15.03
C VAL A 487 7.99 15.00 15.22
N TYR A 488 7.05 15.37 16.09
CA TYR A 488 6.83 16.77 16.44
C TYR A 488 8.02 17.41 17.16
N ARG A 489 8.65 16.68 18.10
CA ARG A 489 9.87 17.13 18.78
C ARG A 489 11.03 17.32 17.80
N GLU A 490 11.19 16.40 16.85
CA GLU A 490 12.20 16.54 15.80
C GLU A 490 11.92 17.74 14.89
N CYS A 491 10.67 17.97 14.49
CA CYS A 491 10.33 19.17 13.72
C CYS A 491 10.67 20.46 14.50
N ARG A 492 10.37 20.51 15.80
CA ARG A 492 10.71 21.64 16.66
C ARG A 492 12.22 21.86 16.70
N ALA A 493 13.01 20.81 16.89
CA ALA A 493 14.46 20.88 16.95
C ALA A 493 15.08 21.39 15.63
N GLU A 494 14.60 20.91 14.48
CA GLU A 494 15.08 21.35 13.16
C GLU A 494 14.75 22.82 12.87
N LYS A 495 13.57 23.30 13.32
CA LYS A 495 13.26 24.74 13.24
C LYS A 495 14.22 25.59 14.06
N THR A 496 14.60 25.13 15.26
CA THR A 496 15.52 25.87 16.13
C THR A 496 16.93 25.91 15.54
N LYS A 497 17.45 24.81 14.97
CA LYS A 497 18.75 24.82 14.29
C LYS A 497 18.79 25.86 13.17
N SER A 498 17.77 25.86 12.31
CA SER A 498 17.69 26.81 11.19
C SER A 498 17.59 28.28 11.60
N SER A 499 17.15 28.58 12.84
CA SER A 499 17.14 29.95 13.36
C SER A 499 18.43 30.38 14.06
N VAL A 500 19.33 29.44 14.35
CA VAL A 500 20.64 29.73 14.96
C VAL A 500 21.70 29.92 13.87
N ASP A 501 21.53 29.25 12.73
CA ASP A 501 22.42 29.35 11.56
C ASP A 501 22.06 30.50 10.60
N ALA A 502 20.93 31.19 10.82
CA ALA A 502 20.45 32.34 10.04
C ALA A 502 20.57 33.63 10.86
#